data_AF-A0A5M3MWJ4-F1
#
_entry.id   AF-A0A5M3MWJ4-F1
#
_cell.length_a   1.000
_cell.length_b   1.000
_cell.length_c   1.000
_cell.angle_alpha   90.00
_cell.angle_beta   90.00
_cell.angle_gamma   90.00
#
_symmetry.space_group_name_H-M   'P 1'
#
loop_
_entity.id
_entity.type
_entity.pdbx_description
1 polymer ?
#
loop_
_entity_poly.entity_id
_entity_poly.type
_entity_poly.pdbx_seq_one_letter_code
_entity_poly.pdbx_strand_id
1 'polypeptide(L)'
;TPTWLAHSDELRGKHHSSVILTVKTREEADWLTKSKEVVFLFGSLARFAKFHDTKPLCQCTNCWAYDHYASRCKAEARCHTCAGPHHENDHTCAKCPATAEAQKTCTHTAYKCASCGGEHAADSARCATRL
;
A
#
# COMPACT_ATOMS: atom_id res chain seq x y z
N THR A 1 -15.89 23.18 10.34
CA THR A 1 -17.09 22.33 10.15
C THR A 1 -16.66 21.04 9.47
N PRO A 2 -17.19 19.86 9.86
CA PRO A 2 -16.89 18.61 9.20
C PRO A 2 -17.43 18.58 7.76
N THR A 3 -16.64 18.05 6.82
CA THR A 3 -17.02 17.93 5.40
C THR A 3 -17.04 16.46 4.99
N TRP A 4 -18.07 16.00 4.28
CA TRP A 4 -18.11 14.63 3.77
C TRP A 4 -17.09 14.43 2.65
N LEU A 5 -16.37 13.30 2.69
CA LEU A 5 -15.40 12.95 1.65
C LEU A 5 -16.10 12.52 0.34
N ALA A 6 -17.27 11.87 0.45
CA ALA A 6 -18.06 11.46 -0.71
C ALA A 6 -19.03 12.57 -1.15
N HIS A 7 -19.35 12.60 -2.45
CA HIS A 7 -20.34 13.51 -3.01
C HIS A 7 -21.74 13.25 -2.43
N SER A 8 -22.57 14.29 -2.33
CA SER A 8 -23.90 14.23 -1.71
C SER A 8 -24.82 13.17 -2.33
N ASP A 9 -24.73 12.97 -3.65
CA ASP A 9 -25.54 11.97 -4.36
C ASP A 9 -25.14 10.53 -3.98
N GLU A 10 -23.85 10.27 -3.76
CA GLU A 10 -23.38 8.95 -3.33
C GLU A 10 -23.73 8.64 -1.87
N LEU A 11 -23.82 9.67 -1.02
CA LEU A 11 -24.13 9.50 0.40
C LEU A 11 -25.53 8.90 0.61
N ARG A 12 -26.49 9.21 -0.27
CA ARG A 12 -27.89 8.75 -0.14
C ARG A 12 -28.02 7.23 -0.12
N GLY A 13 -27.11 6.51 -0.79
CA GLY A 13 -27.12 5.04 -0.87
C GLY A 13 -26.13 4.35 0.07
N LYS A 14 -25.35 5.09 0.87
CA LYS A 14 -24.28 4.54 1.70
C LYS A 14 -24.69 4.48 3.18
N HIS A 15 -24.52 3.32 3.80
CA HIS A 15 -24.67 3.17 5.25
C HIS A 15 -23.47 3.73 6.04
N HIS A 16 -22.29 3.79 5.41
CA HIS A 16 -21.06 4.31 6.02
C HIS A 16 -20.33 5.24 5.05
N SER A 17 -19.79 6.34 5.59
CA SER A 17 -18.98 7.30 4.83
C SER A 17 -17.91 7.92 5.73
N SER A 18 -16.92 8.57 5.11
CA SER A 18 -15.84 9.26 5.80
C SER A 18 -16.03 10.76 5.79
N VAL A 19 -15.54 11.42 6.84
CA VAL A 19 -15.66 12.86 7.05
C VAL A 19 -14.26 13.43 7.28
N ILE A 20 -14.00 14.57 6.67
CA ILE A 20 -12.81 15.37 6.90
C ILE A 20 -13.10 16.35 8.03
N LEU A 21 -12.25 16.31 9.06
CA LEU A 21 -12.24 17.30 10.14
C LEU A 21 -11.14 18.33 9.87
N THR A 22 -11.54 19.55 9.53
CA THR A 22 -10.61 20.66 9.37
C THR A 22 -10.43 21.38 10.70
N VAL A 23 -9.17 21.48 11.14
CA VAL A 23 -8.74 22.24 12.32
C VAL A 23 -7.98 23.49 11.89
N LYS A 24 -7.76 24.44 12.82
CA LYS A 24 -7.20 25.75 12.48
C LYS A 24 -5.71 25.69 12.27
N THR A 25 -5.01 24.87 13.06
CA THR A 25 -3.54 24.82 13.02
C THR A 25 -3.02 23.40 12.83
N ARG A 26 -1.78 23.31 12.38
CA ARG A 26 -1.09 22.02 12.20
C ARG A 26 -0.84 21.34 13.54
N GLU A 27 -0.57 22.12 14.58
CA GLU A 27 -0.31 21.64 15.93
C GLU A 27 -1.56 20.97 16.51
N GLU A 28 -2.75 21.52 16.26
CA GLU A 28 -4.02 20.89 16.63
C GLU A 28 -4.23 19.56 15.90
N ALA A 29 -3.90 19.49 14.60
CA ALA A 29 -4.02 18.26 13.82
C ALA A 29 -3.05 17.18 14.31
N ASP A 30 -1.80 17.57 14.58
CA ASP A 30 -0.78 16.66 15.09
C ASP A 30 -1.08 16.23 16.53
N TRP A 31 -1.62 17.11 17.37
CA TRP A 31 -2.09 16.77 18.72
C TRP A 31 -3.25 15.77 18.66
N LEU A 32 -4.28 16.02 17.84
CA LEU A 32 -5.40 15.10 17.68
C LEU A 32 -4.89 13.71 17.26
N THR A 33 -4.11 13.65 16.18
CA THR A 33 -3.65 12.37 15.62
C THR A 33 -2.68 11.60 16.50
N LYS A 34 -1.93 12.27 17.39
CA LYS A 34 -0.98 11.62 18.31
C LYS A 34 -1.55 11.30 19.68
N SER A 35 -2.49 12.11 20.17
CA SER A 35 -2.99 12.03 21.55
C SER A 35 -4.38 11.41 21.66
N LYS A 36 -5.10 11.22 20.55
CA LYS A 36 -6.45 10.64 20.53
C LYS A 36 -6.55 9.54 19.49
N GLU A 37 -7.17 8.42 19.86
CA GLU A 37 -7.45 7.31 18.93
C GLU A 37 -8.83 7.42 18.27
N VAL A 38 -9.76 8.09 18.93
CA VAL A 38 -11.16 8.25 18.51
C VAL A 38 -11.65 9.67 18.76
N VAL A 39 -12.62 10.08 17.94
CA VAL A 39 -13.38 11.32 18.10
C VAL A 39 -14.87 11.01 18.15
N PHE A 40 -15.62 11.76 18.94
CA PHE A 40 -17.07 11.62 18.98
C PHE A 40 -17.70 12.53 17.91
N LEU A 41 -18.33 11.93 16.90
CA LEU A 41 -18.95 12.62 15.77
C LEU A 41 -20.29 11.98 15.45
N PHE A 42 -21.31 12.82 15.18
CA PHE A 42 -22.65 12.37 14.79
C PHE A 42 -23.25 11.28 15.71
N GLY A 43 -23.00 11.38 17.02
CA GLY A 43 -23.51 10.42 18.00
C GLY A 43 -22.73 9.11 18.11
N SER A 44 -21.57 8.98 17.46
CA SER A 44 -20.75 7.77 17.48
C SER A 44 -19.26 8.06 17.69
N LEU A 45 -18.53 7.08 18.25
CA LEU A 45 -17.08 7.11 18.34
C LEU A 45 -16.47 6.66 17.01
N ALA A 46 -15.81 7.57 16.30
CA ALA A 46 -15.17 7.33 15.03
C ALA A 46 -13.64 7.29 15.19
N ARG A 47 -13.01 6.27 14.61
CA ARG A 47 -11.55 6.26 14.40
C ARG A 47 -11.21 7.23 13.28
N PHE A 48 -10.06 7.87 13.39
CA PHE A 48 -9.60 8.83 12.41
C PHE A 48 -8.09 8.70 12.18
N ALA A 49 -7.62 9.31 11.10
CA ALA A 49 -6.21 9.38 10.75
C ALA A 49 -5.93 10.74 10.11
N LYS A 50 -4.65 11.07 9.95
CA LYS A 50 -4.24 12.27 9.23
C LYS A 50 -4.75 12.19 7.79
N PHE A 51 -5.47 13.22 7.36
CA PHE A 51 -5.93 13.30 5.98
C PHE A 51 -4.75 13.61 5.06
N HIS A 52 -4.71 12.95 3.91
CA HIS A 52 -3.73 13.17 2.86
C HIS A 52 -4.50 13.43 1.57
N ASP A 53 -4.28 14.60 0.94
CA ASP A 53 -4.95 14.99 -0.30
C ASP A 53 -4.65 14.00 -1.44
N THR A 54 -3.44 13.45 -1.44
CA THR A 54 -3.05 12.37 -2.36
C THR A 54 -3.05 11.06 -1.59
N LYS A 55 -3.75 10.06 -2.13
CA LYS A 55 -3.63 8.68 -1.66
C LYS A 55 -2.13 8.31 -1.65
N PRO A 56 -1.57 7.84 -0.53
CA PRO A 56 -0.19 7.38 -0.51
C PRO A 56 -0.02 6.33 -1.60
N LEU A 57 0.90 6.59 -2.52
CA LEU A 57 1.21 5.62 -3.55
C LEU A 57 1.77 4.38 -2.85
N CYS A 58 1.05 3.26 -2.94
CA CYS A 58 1.49 1.99 -2.40
C CYS A 58 1.90 1.06 -3.54
N GLN A 59 2.99 0.33 -3.33
CA GLN A 59 3.39 -0.77 -4.20
C GLN A 59 2.73 -2.05 -3.69
N CYS A 60 2.00 -2.73 -4.56
CA CYS A 60 1.31 -3.97 -4.23
C CYS A 60 2.33 -5.11 -4.08
N THR A 61 2.34 -5.83 -2.97
CA THR A 61 3.26 -6.98 -2.76
C THR A 61 2.81 -8.27 -3.47
N ASN A 62 1.63 -8.27 -4.09
CA ASN A 62 1.16 -9.41 -4.89
C ASN A 62 1.60 -9.30 -6.37
N CYS A 63 1.31 -8.17 -7.02
CA CYS A 63 1.62 -7.98 -8.45
C CYS A 63 2.72 -6.96 -8.74
N TRP A 64 3.23 -6.26 -7.71
CA TRP A 64 4.28 -5.23 -7.78
C TRP A 64 3.95 -3.95 -8.56
N ALA A 65 2.70 -3.81 -9.00
CA ALA A 65 2.17 -2.56 -9.55
C ALA A 65 1.85 -1.55 -8.44
N TYR A 66 1.69 -0.29 -8.83
CA TYR A 66 1.31 0.79 -7.93
C TYR A 66 -0.22 0.97 -7.84
N ASP A 67 -0.66 1.82 -6.91
CA ASP A 67 -2.06 2.28 -6.73
C ASP A 67 -3.03 1.28 -6.05
N HIS A 68 -2.57 0.16 -5.51
CA HIS A 68 -3.42 -0.68 -4.65
C HIS A 68 -2.66 -1.52 -3.64
N TYR A 69 -3.34 -1.84 -2.54
CA TYR A 69 -2.84 -2.79 -1.55
C TYR A 69 -3.04 -4.22 -2.03
N ALA A 70 -2.17 -5.13 -1.60
CA ALA A 70 -2.26 -6.56 -1.92
C ALA A 70 -3.62 -7.17 -1.54
N SER A 71 -4.22 -6.72 -0.43
CA SER A 71 -5.54 -7.17 0.02
C SER A 71 -6.70 -6.85 -0.94
N ARG A 72 -6.50 -5.95 -1.89
CA ARG A 72 -7.47 -5.58 -2.93
C ARG A 72 -6.98 -5.92 -4.35
N CYS A 73 -5.87 -6.65 -4.46
CA CYS A 73 -5.31 -7.03 -5.74
C CYS A 73 -6.17 -8.12 -6.39
N LYS A 74 -6.44 -7.98 -7.68
CA LYS A 74 -7.13 -8.98 -8.51
C LYS A 74 -6.23 -9.61 -9.58
N ALA A 75 -4.97 -9.18 -9.65
CA ALA A 75 -4.00 -9.70 -10.59
C ALA A 75 -3.34 -10.98 -10.05
N GLU A 76 -2.75 -11.76 -10.95
CA GLU A 76 -1.94 -12.93 -10.57
C GLU A 76 -0.70 -12.50 -9.77
N ALA A 77 -0.28 -13.38 -8.86
CA ALA A 77 0.92 -13.18 -8.08
C ALA A 77 2.16 -13.14 -8.98
N ARG A 78 3.06 -12.19 -8.72
CA ARG A 78 4.33 -12.06 -9.41
C ARG A 78 5.47 -12.05 -8.41
N CYS A 79 6.52 -12.79 -8.71
CA CYS A 79 7.68 -12.87 -7.84
C CYS A 79 8.45 -11.54 -7.85
N HIS A 80 8.81 -11.06 -6.66
CA HIS A 80 9.63 -9.86 -6.44
C HIS A 80 10.96 -9.89 -7.21
N THR A 81 11.58 -11.07 -7.23
CA THR A 81 12.94 -11.30 -7.73
C THR A 81 12.95 -11.59 -9.23
N CYS A 82 12.10 -12.50 -9.71
CA CYS A 82 12.16 -13.02 -11.10
C CYS A 82 10.94 -12.69 -11.96
N ALA A 83 9.93 -12.00 -11.42
CA ALA A 83 8.67 -11.67 -12.08
C ALA A 83 7.85 -12.87 -12.62
N GLY A 84 8.18 -14.09 -12.16
CA GLY A 84 7.44 -15.32 -12.48
C GLY A 84 6.08 -15.42 -11.77
N PRO A 85 5.19 -16.34 -12.19
CA PRO A 85 3.81 -16.46 -11.71
C PRO A 85 3.71 -17.19 -10.36
N HIS A 86 4.31 -16.62 -9.31
CA HIS A 86 4.28 -17.11 -7.93
C HIS A 86 4.54 -15.97 -6.94
N HIS A 87 4.25 -16.18 -5.65
CA HIS A 87 4.57 -15.19 -4.62
C HIS A 87 6.07 -15.19 -4.31
N GLU A 88 6.62 -14.06 -3.85
CA GLU A 88 8.04 -13.98 -3.43
C GLU A 88 8.43 -14.99 -2.33
N ASN A 89 7.44 -15.49 -1.58
CA ASN A 89 7.65 -16.46 -0.51
C ASN A 89 7.87 -17.86 -1.05
N ASP A 90 7.39 -18.14 -2.27
CA ASP A 90 7.54 -19.42 -2.96
C ASP A 90 8.76 -19.42 -3.89
N HIS A 91 9.57 -18.35 -3.86
CA HIS A 91 10.75 -18.25 -4.70
C HIS A 91 11.83 -19.23 -4.24
N THR A 92 12.09 -20.24 -5.07
CA THR A 92 13.16 -21.23 -4.82
C THR A 92 14.29 -21.08 -5.83
N CYS A 93 15.52 -20.94 -5.34
CA CYS A 93 16.72 -20.98 -6.18
C CYS A 93 17.29 -22.40 -6.25
N ALA A 94 17.44 -22.95 -7.46
CA ALA A 94 17.97 -24.31 -7.68
C ALA A 94 19.43 -24.49 -7.23
N LYS A 95 20.21 -23.42 -7.13
CA LYS A 95 21.63 -23.45 -6.74
C LYS A 95 21.86 -23.14 -5.25
N CYS A 96 20.84 -22.68 -4.55
CA CYS A 96 20.96 -22.34 -3.13
C CYS A 96 20.50 -23.52 -2.26
N PRO A 97 21.07 -23.67 -1.06
CA PRO A 97 20.49 -24.56 -0.07
C PRO A 97 19.04 -24.15 0.23
N ALA A 98 18.22 -25.11 0.66
CA ALA A 98 16.80 -24.91 0.98
C ALA A 98 16.56 -24.14 2.30
N THR A 99 17.35 -23.09 2.53
CA THR A 99 17.17 -22.14 3.62
C THR A 99 16.54 -20.86 3.09
N ALA A 100 15.60 -20.29 3.85
CA ALA A 100 14.79 -19.15 3.40
C ALA A 100 15.67 -17.93 3.06
N GLU A 101 16.74 -17.70 3.81
CA GLU A 101 17.65 -16.57 3.63
C GLU A 101 18.47 -16.72 2.35
N ALA A 102 18.99 -17.93 2.09
CA ALA A 102 19.80 -18.20 0.91
C ALA A 102 18.96 -18.18 -0.38
N GLN A 103 17.67 -18.47 -0.30
CA GLN A 103 16.78 -18.43 -1.46
C GLN A 103 16.33 -17.00 -1.81
N LYS A 104 16.10 -16.15 -0.80
CA LYS A 104 15.60 -14.77 -0.99
C LYS A 104 16.64 -13.80 -1.57
N THR A 105 17.91 -13.88 -1.15
CA THR A 105 18.95 -12.90 -1.54
C THR A 105 20.16 -13.55 -2.21
N CYS A 106 19.94 -14.43 -3.18
CA CYS A 106 21.02 -15.04 -3.93
C CYS A 106 21.39 -14.29 -5.20
N THR A 107 22.67 -14.39 -5.59
CA THR A 107 23.20 -13.90 -6.88
C THR A 107 22.94 -14.86 -8.04
N HIS A 108 22.41 -16.06 -7.75
CA HIS A 108 22.15 -17.10 -8.75
C HIS A 108 20.87 -16.86 -9.55
N THR A 109 19.94 -16.10 -9.00
CA THR A 109 18.68 -15.76 -9.69
C THR A 109 18.90 -14.52 -10.54
N ALA A 110 18.59 -14.61 -11.83
CA ALA A 110 18.52 -13.44 -12.69
C ALA A 110 17.35 -12.56 -12.22
N TYR A 111 17.66 -11.35 -11.75
CA TYR A 111 16.63 -10.41 -11.35
C TYR A 111 15.85 -9.94 -12.57
N LYS A 112 14.53 -9.89 -12.42
CA LYS A 112 13.63 -9.34 -13.42
C LYS A 112 12.54 -8.55 -12.72
N CYS A 113 12.48 -7.26 -13.01
CA CYS A 113 11.48 -6.38 -12.43
C CYS A 113 10.10 -6.73 -13.00
N ALA A 114 9.11 -6.94 -12.12
CA ALA A 114 7.73 -7.18 -12.53
C ALA A 114 7.10 -5.96 -13.24
N SER A 115 7.58 -4.75 -12.97
CA SER A 115 7.04 -3.49 -13.50
C SER A 115 7.69 -3.07 -14.83
N CYS A 116 9.03 -3.01 -14.91
CA CYS A 116 9.74 -2.55 -16.11
C CYS A 116 10.45 -3.66 -16.91
N GLY A 117 10.57 -4.88 -16.36
CA GLY A 117 11.32 -5.98 -16.98
C GLY A 117 12.84 -5.89 -16.91
N GLY A 118 13.39 -4.85 -16.25
CA GLY A 118 14.84 -4.67 -16.09
C GLY A 118 15.51 -5.63 -15.11
N GLU A 119 16.84 -5.64 -15.10
CA GLU A 119 17.70 -6.55 -14.32
C GLU A 119 17.84 -6.13 -12.83
N HIS A 120 16.71 -5.96 -12.15
CA HIS A 120 16.66 -5.63 -10.72
C HIS A 120 15.34 -6.11 -10.10
N ALA A 121 15.30 -6.17 -8.77
CA ALA A 121 14.09 -6.52 -8.02
C ALA A 121 12.97 -5.48 -8.22
N ALA A 122 11.71 -5.88 -8.01
CA ALA A 122 10.55 -5.04 -8.32
C ALA A 122 10.44 -3.74 -7.49
N ASP A 123 11.04 -3.70 -6.30
CA ASP A 123 11.06 -2.53 -5.38
C ASP A 123 12.31 -1.66 -5.52
N SER A 124 13.20 -1.99 -6.46
CA SER A 124 14.50 -1.32 -6.58
C SER A 124 14.33 0.19 -6.82
N ALA A 125 15.06 1.00 -6.03
CA ALA A 125 15.13 2.44 -6.21
C ALA A 125 15.66 2.86 -7.60
N ARG A 126 16.33 1.94 -8.31
CA ARG A 126 16.91 2.14 -9.64
C ARG A 126 15.92 1.86 -10.79
N CYS A 127 14.69 1.44 -10.48
CA CYS A 127 13.69 1.14 -11.49
C CYS A 127 13.23 2.41 -12.22
N ALA A 128 13.31 2.42 -13.55
CA ALA A 128 12.88 3.56 -14.37
C ALA A 128 11.38 3.85 -14.29
N THR A 129 10.56 2.85 -13.94
CA THR A 129 9.10 3.00 -13.76
C THR A 129 8.71 3.15 -12.30
N ARG A 130 9.67 3.44 -11.40
CA ARG A 130 9.37 3.74 -10.01
C ARG A 130 8.71 5.11 -9.93
N LEU A 131 7.58 5.17 -9.21
CA LEU A 131 6.79 6.37 -8.94
C LEU A 131 7.08 6.92 -7.55
#